data_AF-A0A3D3J000-F1
#
_entry.id   AF-A0A3D3J000-F1
#
_cell.length_a   1.000
_cell.length_b   1.000
_cell.length_c   1.000
_cell.angle_alpha   90.00
_cell.angle_beta   90.00
_cell.angle_gamma   90.00
#
_symmetry.space_group_name_H-M   'P 1'
#
loop_
_entity.id
_entity.type
_entity.pdbx_description
1 polymer ?
#
loop_
_entity_poly.entity_id
_entity_poly.type
_entity_poly.pdbx_seq_one_letter_code
_entity_poly.pdbx_strand_id
1 'polypeptide(L)'
;MGATLFAINPFLAFIQRFIPRALDGFLLGYIFKGLYAKTGKLGISAAVTGFSSAFLNTVFFMSSLVLLFGNTEYVQGLIDGRNVIVFICAFVGINAVCEMISSTILTNVIALALNRAHLLFGDEEPRGLKEAVIR
;
A
#
# COMPACT_ATOMS: atom_id res chain seq x y z
N MET A 1 9.06 7.14 -15.81
CA MET A 1 8.29 7.99 -14.88
C MET A 1 9.19 8.64 -13.83
N GLY A 2 9.80 7.89 -12.90
CA GLY A 2 10.59 8.49 -11.82
C GLY A 2 11.85 9.24 -12.27
N ALA A 3 12.58 8.74 -13.27
CA ALA A 3 13.75 9.44 -13.84
C ALA A 3 13.35 10.73 -14.58
N THR A 4 12.15 10.74 -15.18
CA THR A 4 11.59 11.89 -15.91
C THR A 4 11.21 13.02 -14.95
N LEU A 5 10.57 12.70 -13.81
CA LEU A 5 10.25 13.68 -12.76
C LEU A 5 11.51 14.19 -12.04
N PHE A 6 12.50 13.33 -11.84
CA PHE A 6 13.79 13.71 -11.25
C PHE A 6 14.58 14.69 -12.14
N ALA A 7 14.44 14.57 -13.46
CA ALA A 7 15.02 15.50 -14.42
C ALA A 7 14.30 16.87 -14.45
N ILE A 8 13.01 16.93 -14.08
CA ILE A 8 12.24 18.18 -13.98
C ILE A 8 12.56 18.89 -12.67
N ASN A 9 12.41 18.21 -11.54
CA ASN A 9 12.75 18.75 -10.23
C ASN A 9 13.11 17.63 -9.24
N PRO A 10 14.40 17.45 -8.92
CA PRO A 10 14.85 16.32 -8.10
C PRO A 10 14.34 16.41 -6.65
N PHE A 11 14.14 17.62 -6.12
CA PHE A 11 13.64 17.81 -4.75
C PHE A 11 12.16 17.44 -4.63
N LEU A 12 11.32 17.93 -5.55
CA LEU A 12 9.90 17.55 -5.57
C LEU A 12 9.70 16.07 -5.87
N ALA A 13 10.53 15.49 -6.75
CA ALA A 13 10.51 14.06 -7.05
C ALA A 13 10.88 13.21 -5.82
N PHE A 14 11.81 13.70 -4.99
CA PHE A 14 12.15 13.05 -3.72
C PHE A 14 10.97 13.10 -2.74
N ILE A 15 10.37 14.27 -2.53
CA ILE A 15 9.21 14.45 -1.65
C ILE A 15 8.04 13.57 -2.09
N GLN A 16 7.73 13.58 -3.40
CA GLN A 16 6.67 12.78 -4.00
C GLN A 16 6.89 11.27 -3.84
N ARG A 17 8.13 10.80 -3.70
CA ARG A 17 8.41 9.38 -3.45
C ARG A 17 8.42 9.04 -1.97
N PHE A 18 9.05 9.89 -1.17
CA PHE A 18 9.25 9.62 0.24
C PHE A 18 7.94 9.74 1.03
N ILE A 19 7.19 10.84 0.84
CA ILE A 19 5.98 11.12 1.63
C ILE A 19 4.89 10.08 1.38
N PRO A 20 4.47 9.80 0.13
CA PRO A 20 3.51 8.74 -0.15
C PRO A 20 3.90 7.37 0.38
N ARG A 21 5.19 7.02 0.39
CA ARG A 21 5.66 5.67 0.78
C ARG A 21 5.74 5.53 2.30
N ALA A 22 6.13 6.58 2.99
CA ALA A 22 6.09 6.62 4.45
C ALA A 22 4.64 6.57 4.97
N LEU A 23 3.72 7.35 4.37
CA LEU A 23 2.30 7.34 4.71
C LEU A 23 1.64 5.98 4.44
N ASP A 24 1.89 5.41 3.25
CA ASP A 24 1.36 4.09 2.87
C ASP A 24 1.82 3.02 3.87
N GLY A 25 3.13 2.91 4.14
CA GLY A 25 3.67 1.95 5.10
C GLY A 25 3.10 2.11 6.52
N PHE A 26 2.93 3.35 6.98
CA PHE A 26 2.35 3.63 8.29
C PHE A 26 0.88 3.22 8.38
N LEU A 27 0.07 3.59 7.37
CA LEU A 27 -1.35 3.23 7.30
C LEU A 27 -1.56 1.72 7.18
N LEU A 28 -0.73 1.03 6.41
CA LEU A 28 -0.80 -0.42 6.27
C LEU A 28 -0.49 -1.15 7.57
N GLY A 29 0.49 -0.67 8.34
CA GLY A 29 0.76 -1.20 9.67
C GLY A 29 -0.45 -1.09 10.59
N TYR A 30 -1.17 0.04 10.52
CA TYR A 30 -2.39 0.26 11.31
C TYR A 30 -3.57 -0.60 10.82
N ILE A 31 -3.74 -0.73 9.50
CA ILE A 31 -4.76 -1.57 8.87
C ILE A 31 -4.55 -3.03 9.26
N PHE A 32 -3.32 -3.54 9.15
CA PHE A 32 -2.98 -4.91 9.54
C PHE A 32 -3.27 -5.17 11.02
N LYS A 33 -2.80 -4.27 11.91
CA LYS A 33 -3.01 -4.39 13.34
C LYS A 33 -4.50 -4.35 13.70
N GLY A 34 -5.26 -3.42 13.11
CA GLY A 34 -6.71 -3.28 13.34
C GLY A 34 -7.50 -4.48 12.82
N LEU A 35 -7.18 -4.97 11.62
CA LEU A 35 -7.82 -6.14 11.04
C LEU A 35 -7.49 -7.41 11.81
N TYR A 36 -6.24 -7.58 12.23
CA TYR A 36 -5.82 -8.70 13.05
C TYR A 36 -6.51 -8.68 14.42
N ALA A 37 -6.57 -7.52 15.08
CA ALA A 37 -7.28 -7.36 16.35
C ALA A 37 -8.77 -7.68 16.26
N LYS A 38 -9.41 -7.41 15.10
CA LYS A 38 -10.84 -7.65 14.88
C LYS A 38 -11.16 -9.06 14.38
N THR A 39 -10.31 -9.65 13.56
CA THR A 39 -10.61 -10.89 12.83
C THR A 39 -9.91 -12.11 13.45
N GLY A 40 -8.77 -11.90 14.13
CA GLY A 40 -7.91 -12.97 14.66
C GLY A 40 -7.29 -13.89 13.59
N LYS A 41 -7.60 -13.67 12.31
CA LYS A 41 -7.21 -14.53 11.18
C LYS A 41 -6.10 -13.86 10.38
N LEU A 42 -4.87 -14.34 10.59
CA LEU A 42 -3.67 -13.83 9.92
C LEU A 42 -3.81 -13.76 8.39
N GLY A 43 -4.37 -14.80 7.77
CA GLY A 43 -4.53 -14.85 6.31
C GLY A 43 -5.48 -13.78 5.75
N ILE A 44 -6.59 -13.49 6.44
CA ILE A 44 -7.54 -12.45 6.00
C ILE A 44 -6.92 -11.07 6.22
N SER A 45 -6.29 -10.84 7.36
CA SER A 45 -5.60 -9.58 7.65
C SER A 45 -4.46 -9.30 6.67
N ALA A 46 -3.66 -10.32 6.32
CA ALA A 46 -2.59 -10.21 5.35
C ALA A 46 -3.10 -9.95 3.93
N ALA A 47 -4.16 -10.64 3.50
CA ALA A 47 -4.76 -10.45 2.18
C ALA A 47 -5.35 -9.05 2.01
N VAL A 48 -6.13 -8.58 2.99
CA VAL A 48 -6.71 -7.23 2.94
C VAL A 48 -5.64 -6.16 3.06
N THR A 49 -4.61 -6.35 3.88
CA THR A 49 -3.48 -5.42 3.96
C THR A 49 -2.70 -5.38 2.65
N GLY A 50 -2.44 -6.52 2.00
CA GLY A 50 -1.80 -6.58 0.68
C GLY A 50 -2.60 -5.84 -0.40
N PHE A 51 -3.92 -6.07 -0.44
CA PHE A 51 -4.83 -5.31 -1.31
C PHE A 51 -4.76 -3.80 -1.03
N SER A 52 -4.89 -3.42 0.24
CA SER A 52 -4.82 -2.02 0.66
C SER A 52 -3.47 -1.40 0.32
N SER A 53 -2.38 -2.17 0.32
CA SER A 53 -1.04 -1.67 -0.02
C SER A 53 -0.98 -1.25 -1.48
N ALA A 54 -1.36 -2.13 -2.41
CA ALA A 54 -1.35 -1.78 -3.83
C ALA A 54 -2.31 -0.61 -4.14
N PHE A 55 -3.48 -0.58 -3.48
CA PHE A 55 -4.46 0.48 -3.66
C PHE A 55 -3.98 1.84 -3.13
N LEU A 56 -3.56 1.90 -1.86
CA LEU A 56 -3.09 3.13 -1.23
C LEU A 56 -1.80 3.64 -1.87
N ASN A 57 -0.91 2.75 -2.29
CA ASN A 57 0.30 3.12 -3.02
C ASN A 57 -0.02 3.90 -4.30
N THR A 58 -1.02 3.42 -5.04
CA THR A 58 -1.53 4.04 -6.27
C THR A 58 -2.17 5.38 -5.99
N VAL A 59 -3.08 5.44 -5.01
CA VAL A 59 -3.79 6.67 -4.64
C VAL A 59 -2.79 7.73 -4.17
N PHE A 60 -1.93 7.42 -3.20
CA PHE A 60 -0.96 8.40 -2.69
C PHE A 60 0.05 8.83 -3.74
N PHE A 61 0.52 7.92 -4.60
CA PHE A 61 1.44 8.28 -5.68
C PHE A 61 0.79 9.27 -6.65
N MET A 62 -0.42 8.96 -7.11
CA MET A 62 -1.12 9.74 -8.13
C MET A 62 -1.62 11.07 -7.57
N SER A 63 -2.17 11.10 -6.35
CA SER A 63 -2.53 12.33 -5.66
C SER A 63 -1.32 13.23 -5.43
N SER A 64 -0.18 12.68 -5.00
CA SER A 64 1.05 13.46 -4.81
C SER A 64 1.64 13.95 -6.13
N LEU A 65 1.50 13.19 -7.21
CA LEU A 65 1.88 13.60 -8.57
C LEU A 65 1.08 14.83 -9.01
N VAL A 66 -0.26 14.80 -8.87
CA VAL A 66 -1.12 15.93 -9.24
C VAL A 66 -0.88 17.13 -8.32
N LEU A 67 -0.70 16.93 -7.01
CA LEU A 67 -0.49 18.03 -6.07
C LEU A 67 0.86 18.74 -6.26
N LEU A 68 1.94 17.99 -6.49
CA LEU A 68 3.30 18.55 -6.58
C LEU A 68 3.70 18.93 -8.00
N PHE A 69 3.25 18.17 -9.01
CA PHE A 69 3.64 18.35 -10.41
C PHE A 69 2.47 18.72 -11.32
N GLY A 70 1.23 18.85 -10.82
CA GLY A 70 0.05 19.17 -11.65
C GLY A 70 0.14 20.47 -12.44
N ASN A 71 0.99 21.41 -12.00
CA ASN A 71 1.23 22.67 -12.70
C ASN A 71 2.38 22.59 -13.73
N THR A 72 2.95 21.40 -13.97
CA THR A 72 4.01 21.19 -14.96
C THR A 72 3.43 20.68 -16.28
N GLU A 73 4.05 21.09 -17.39
CA GLU A 73 3.67 20.69 -18.75
C GLU A 73 3.59 19.16 -18.91
N TYR A 74 4.43 18.43 -18.18
CA TYR A 74 4.41 16.96 -18.16
C TYR A 74 3.08 16.42 -17.65
N VAL A 75 2.57 16.93 -16.53
CA VAL A 75 1.32 16.43 -15.93
C VAL A 75 0.11 16.98 -16.65
N GLN A 76 0.16 18.22 -17.14
CA GLN A 76 -0.90 18.80 -17.96
C GLN A 76 -1.06 18.06 -19.30
N GLY A 77 0.04 17.71 -19.97
CA GLY A 77 0.02 16.89 -21.19
C GLY A 77 -0.33 15.42 -20.93
N LEU A 78 -0.09 14.90 -19.72
CA LEU A 78 -0.55 13.57 -19.30
C LEU A 78 -2.07 13.56 -19.02
N ILE A 79 -2.59 14.60 -18.37
CA ILE A 79 -4.01 14.72 -18.01
C ILE A 79 -4.86 15.00 -19.26
N ASP A 80 -4.35 15.76 -20.24
CA ASP A 80 -4.95 15.99 -21.58
C ASP A 80 -6.47 16.22 -21.55
N GLY A 81 -6.96 16.96 -20.55
CA GLY A 81 -8.38 17.25 -20.34
C GLY A 81 -9.26 16.04 -19.93
N ARG A 82 -8.69 14.85 -19.73
CA ARG A 82 -9.43 13.67 -19.24
C ARG A 82 -9.57 13.68 -17.72
N ASN A 83 -10.66 13.08 -17.25
CA ASN A 83 -10.88 12.83 -15.82
C ASN A 83 -9.68 12.08 -15.22
N VAL A 84 -9.16 12.59 -14.10
CA VAL A 84 -8.05 11.99 -13.32
C VAL A 84 -8.28 10.50 -13.03
N ILE A 85 -9.54 10.09 -12.87
CA ILE A 85 -9.95 8.69 -12.67
C ILE A 85 -9.59 7.81 -13.88
N VAL A 86 -9.83 8.29 -15.11
CA VAL A 86 -9.50 7.57 -16.35
C VAL A 86 -7.98 7.49 -16.54
N PHE A 87 -7.28 8.56 -16.17
CA PHE A 87 -5.82 8.59 -16.18
C PHE A 87 -5.21 7.56 -15.21
N ILE A 88 -5.76 7.44 -14.00
CA ILE A 88 -5.37 6.42 -13.02
C ILE A 88 -5.64 5.01 -13.56
N CYS A 89 -6.83 4.75 -14.10
CA CYS A 89 -7.15 3.45 -14.68
C CYS A 89 -6.23 3.07 -15.86
N ALA A 90 -5.86 4.03 -16.71
CA ALA A 90 -5.02 3.77 -17.88
C ALA A 90 -3.54 3.54 -17.53
N PHE A 91 -2.98 4.33 -16.61
CA PHE A 91 -1.56 4.22 -16.24
C PHE A 91 -1.26 3.14 -15.21
N VAL A 92 -2.24 2.85 -14.35
CA VAL A 92 -2.03 2.01 -13.18
C VAL A 92 -2.83 0.70 -13.25
N GLY A 93 -3.75 0.52 -14.21
CA GLY A 93 -4.62 -0.67 -14.26
C GLY A 93 -3.88 -2.01 -14.27
N ILE A 94 -2.99 -2.25 -15.26
CA ILE A 94 -2.25 -3.52 -15.37
C ILE A 94 -1.20 -3.67 -14.27
N ASN A 95 -0.49 -2.59 -13.94
CA ASN A 95 0.52 -2.61 -12.88
C ASN A 95 -0.09 -2.83 -11.50
N ALA A 96 -1.25 -2.22 -11.21
CA ALA A 96 -1.98 -2.42 -9.96
C ALA A 96 -2.47 -3.86 -9.85
N VAL A 97 -2.96 -4.48 -10.93
CA VAL A 97 -3.37 -5.89 -10.89
C VAL A 97 -2.18 -6.80 -10.59
N CYS A 98 -1.04 -6.60 -11.25
CA CYS A 98 0.19 -7.35 -10.97
C CYS A 98 0.68 -7.11 -9.54
N GLU A 99 0.74 -5.85 -9.08
CA GLU A 99 1.14 -5.51 -7.71
C GLU A 99 0.15 -6.04 -6.68
N MET A 100 -1.16 -6.07 -6.95
CA MET A 100 -2.17 -6.65 -6.06
C MET A 100 -1.96 -8.17 -5.91
N ILE A 101 -1.69 -8.88 -7.00
CA ILE A 101 -1.41 -10.31 -6.96
C ILE A 101 -0.09 -10.56 -6.20
N SER A 102 0.99 -9.86 -6.58
CA SER A 102 2.30 -10.01 -5.96
C SER A 102 2.31 -9.61 -4.48
N SER A 103 1.69 -8.48 -4.12
CA SER A 103 1.60 -8.02 -2.72
C SER A 103 0.77 -8.95 -1.86
N THR A 104 -0.32 -9.53 -2.38
CA THR A 104 -1.12 -10.51 -1.64
C THR A 104 -0.29 -11.76 -1.34
N ILE A 105 0.43 -12.28 -2.35
CA ILE A 105 1.29 -13.45 -2.17
C ILE A 105 2.44 -13.15 -1.21
N LEU A 106 3.21 -12.08 -1.44
CA LEU A 106 4.33 -11.71 -0.60
C LEU A 106 3.90 -11.40 0.84
N THR A 107 2.84 -10.62 1.04
CA THR A 107 2.36 -10.26 2.39
C THR A 107 1.95 -11.52 3.15
N ASN A 108 1.30 -12.48 2.49
CA ASN A 108 0.90 -13.73 3.14
C ASN A 108 2.13 -14.60 3.49
N VAL A 109 3.11 -14.71 2.59
CA VAL A 109 4.36 -15.46 2.84
C VAL A 109 5.17 -14.81 3.97
N ILE A 110 5.33 -13.49 3.95
CA ILE A 110 6.05 -12.73 4.98
C ILE A 110 5.33 -12.84 6.32
N ALA A 111 4.00 -12.72 6.35
CA ALA A 111 3.22 -12.87 7.58
C ALA A 111 3.39 -14.28 8.19
N LEU A 112 3.37 -15.32 7.36
CA LEU A 112 3.62 -16.69 7.82
C LEU A 112 5.04 -16.89 8.34
N ALA A 113 6.05 -16.33 7.66
CA ALA A 113 7.44 -16.40 8.08
C ALA A 113 7.69 -15.66 9.40
N LEU A 114 7.14 -14.45 9.56
CA LEU A 114 7.25 -13.68 10.79
C LEU A 114 6.48 -14.33 11.96
N ASN A 115 5.36 -15.00 11.68
CA ASN A 115 4.64 -15.79 12.69
C ASN A 115 5.46 -17.00 13.14
N ARG A 116 6.11 -17.72 12.22
CA ARG A 116 7.04 -18.82 12.52
C ARG A 116 8.25 -18.36 13.33
N ALA A 117 8.67 -17.11 13.17
CA ALA A 117 9.76 -16.50 13.93
C ALA A 117 9.31 -15.91 15.30
N HIS A 118 8.02 -16.03 15.67
CA HIS A 118 7.42 -15.38 16.86
C HIS A 118 7.63 -13.85 16.92
N LEU A 119 7.86 -13.19 15.79
CA LEU A 119 8.11 -11.74 15.74
C LEU A 119 6.83 -10.90 15.58
N LEU A 120 5.73 -11.49 15.10
CA LEU A 120 4.43 -10.82 15.00
C LEU A 120 3.65 -10.82 16.31
N PHE A 121 3.80 -11.90 17.07
CA PHE A 121 3.20 -12.09 18.40
C PHE A 121 4.34 -12.38 19.35
N GLY A 122 5.09 -11.34 19.73
CA GLY A 122 5.83 -11.41 20.99
C GLY A 122 4.79 -11.57 22.09
N ASP A 123 4.61 -12.81 22.56
CA ASP A 123 3.82 -13.19 23.73
C ASP A 123 2.33 -12.76 23.78
N GLU A 124 1.67 -12.51 22.65
CA GLU A 124 0.20 -12.52 22.63
C GLU A 124 -0.31 -13.91 22.21
N GLU A 125 -0.55 -14.72 23.23
CA GLU A 125 -1.35 -15.94 23.18
C GLU A 125 -2.57 -15.73 22.27
N PRO A 126 -2.81 -16.59 21.25
CA PRO A 126 -3.90 -16.41 20.32
C PRO A 126 -5.22 -16.34 21.09
N ARG A 127 -5.90 -15.20 20.98
CA ARG A 127 -7.15 -14.87 21.69
C ARG A 127 -8.28 -15.91 21.48
N GLY A 128 -8.14 -16.80 20.48
CA GLY A 128 -9.02 -17.94 20.25
C GLY A 128 -8.79 -19.15 21.18
N LEU A 129 -7.68 -19.22 21.91
CA LEU A 129 -7.48 -20.22 22.97
C LEU A 129 -8.14 -19.79 24.30
N LYS A 130 -8.31 -18.48 24.54
CA LYS A 130 -8.99 -17.99 25.74
C LYS A 130 -10.47 -18.37 25.79
N GLU A 131 -11.16 -18.49 24.65
CA GLU A 131 -12.54 -19.00 24.63
C GLU A 131 -12.63 -20.54 24.70
N ALA A 132 -11.56 -21.25 24.32
CA ALA A 132 -11.50 -22.72 24.39
C ALA A 132 -11.03 -23.26 25.75
N VAL A 133 -10.36 -22.44 26.57
CA VAL A 133 -9.88 -22.80 27.91
C VAL A 133 -10.88 -22.38 29.01
N ILE A 134 -11.87 -21.55 28.68
CA ILE A 134 -12.92 -21.08 29.61
C ILE A 134 -14.24 -21.88 29.44
N ARG A 135 -14.29 -22.86 28.53
CA ARG A 135 -15.37 -23.86 28.43
C ARG A 135 -14.86 -25.24 28.75
#